data_AF-A0A3B4X507-F1
#
_entry.id   AF-A0A3B4X507-F1
#
_cell.length_a   1.000
_cell.length_b   1.000
_cell.length_c   1.000
_cell.angle_alpha   90.00
_cell.angle_beta   90.00
_cell.angle_gamma   90.00
#
_symmetry.space_group_name_H-M   'P 1'
#
loop_
_entity.id
_entity.type
_entity.pdbx_description
1 polymer ?
#
loop_
_entity_poly.entity_id
_entity_poly.type
_entity_poly.pdbx_seq_one_letter_code
_entity_poly.pdbx_strand_id
1 'polypeptide(L)'
;MSVAADIAELLREPRVCSHWLRLCSCDGYSNITEPWRNRAFESTSFAGFPKDDLGLLNEWWRFIGIGGDRVIQSCLTSNRGGTKKTIHTLVVPSSSESVNPTSGYAYGYHVSCYGVYLYIDVALCPGGFYVYRPTSHTQDSMGYVTCEYLWRSRGLPQQPRKLCV
;
A
#
# COMPACT_ATOMS: atom_id res chain seq x y z
N MET A 1 49.65 8.44 3.14
CA MET A 1 48.28 8.77 2.70
C MET A 1 47.68 7.49 2.14
N SER A 2 46.89 6.81 2.98
CA SER A 2 46.44 5.43 2.76
C SER A 2 45.20 5.43 1.87
N VAL A 3 45.25 4.64 0.80
CA VAL A 3 44.15 4.37 -0.13
C VAL A 3 43.20 3.36 0.55
N ALA A 4 42.57 3.77 1.65
CA ALA A 4 41.77 2.89 2.52
C ALA A 4 40.38 3.47 2.83
N ALA A 5 39.80 4.20 1.88
CA ALA A 5 38.47 4.78 2.02
C ALA A 5 37.44 4.27 0.99
N ASP A 6 37.72 3.20 0.24
CA ASP A 6 36.87 2.80 -0.90
C ASP A 6 36.53 1.30 -1.00
N ILE A 7 36.51 0.57 0.13
CA ILE A 7 36.09 -0.85 0.16
C ILE A 7 34.95 -1.10 1.16
N ALA A 8 34.68 -0.19 2.09
CA ALA A 8 33.57 -0.33 3.03
C ALA A 8 32.18 -0.13 2.40
N GLU A 9 32.09 0.49 1.21
CA GLU A 9 30.83 0.66 0.47
C GLU A 9 30.49 -0.55 -0.44
N LEU A 10 31.46 -1.45 -0.67
CA LEU A 10 31.29 -2.67 -1.47
C LEU A 10 30.95 -3.93 -0.63
N LEU A 11 30.93 -3.83 0.70
CA LEU A 11 30.61 -4.93 1.62
C LEU A 11 29.30 -4.74 2.39
N ARG A 12 28.35 -3.97 1.85
CA ARG A 12 26.96 -4.05 2.33
C ARG A 12 26.38 -5.39 1.86
N GLU A 13 26.44 -6.37 2.76
CA GLU A 13 25.79 -7.69 2.69
C GLU A 13 24.36 -7.63 2.09
N PRO A 14 23.91 -8.72 1.45
CA PRO A 14 23.32 -8.71 0.12
C PRO A 14 21.93 -8.09 0.10
N ARG A 15 21.60 -7.42 -1.01
CA ARG A 15 20.21 -7.23 -1.43
C ARG A 15 19.58 -8.62 -1.53
N VAL A 16 18.83 -9.03 -0.50
CA VAL A 16 18.24 -10.36 -0.44
C VAL A 16 17.03 -10.39 -1.36
N CYS A 17 17.31 -10.64 -2.63
CA CYS A 17 16.36 -11.02 -3.66
C CYS A 17 16.87 -12.33 -4.27
N SER A 18 15.96 -13.24 -4.60
CA SER A 18 16.32 -14.49 -5.26
C SER A 18 17.22 -14.21 -6.46
N HIS A 19 18.48 -14.63 -6.38
CA HIS A 19 19.53 -14.31 -7.35
C HIS A 19 19.21 -14.80 -8.79
N TRP A 20 18.21 -15.68 -8.93
CA TRP A 20 17.83 -16.34 -10.19
C TRP A 20 16.59 -15.77 -10.86
N LEU A 21 15.80 -14.92 -10.18
CA LEU A 21 14.62 -14.22 -10.69
C LEU A 21 14.56 -12.84 -10.02
N ARG A 22 15.08 -11.80 -10.69
CA ARG A 22 15.24 -10.43 -10.17
C ARG A 22 13.93 -9.64 -9.96
N LEU A 23 12.97 -10.15 -9.21
CA LEU A 23 11.77 -9.39 -8.84
C LEU A 23 11.44 -9.59 -7.36
N CYS A 24 12.16 -8.88 -6.49
CA CYS A 24 11.61 -8.60 -5.16
C CYS A 24 10.39 -7.68 -5.28
N SER A 25 9.52 -7.70 -4.27
CA SER A 25 8.36 -6.80 -4.17
C SER A 25 8.73 -5.33 -4.40
N CYS A 26 9.96 -4.94 -4.06
CA CYS A 26 10.47 -3.56 -4.14
C CYS A 26 11.20 -3.20 -5.44
N ASP A 27 11.44 -4.17 -6.34
CA ASP A 27 12.24 -3.95 -7.56
C ASP A 27 11.40 -3.77 -8.83
N GLY A 28 10.07 -3.93 -8.74
CA GLY A 28 9.18 -3.94 -9.92
C GLY A 28 7.78 -3.40 -9.66
N TYR A 29 7.64 -2.41 -8.77
CA TYR A 29 6.34 -1.79 -8.51
C TYR A 29 6.07 -0.58 -9.42
N SER A 30 4.79 -0.31 -9.65
CA SER A 30 4.32 0.91 -10.30
C SER A 30 3.67 1.89 -9.33
N ASN A 31 3.80 3.18 -9.60
CA ASN A 31 3.19 4.21 -8.77
C ASN A 31 1.73 4.44 -9.15
N ILE A 32 0.90 4.58 -8.13
CA ILE A 32 -0.52 4.91 -8.19
C ILE A 32 -0.69 6.30 -7.60
N THR A 33 -1.16 7.25 -8.40
CA THR A 33 -1.24 8.67 -8.04
C THR A 33 -2.65 9.23 -8.03
N GLU A 34 -3.69 8.39 -8.23
CA GLU A 34 -5.02 8.94 -8.46
C GLU A 34 -5.60 9.58 -7.19
N PRO A 35 -6.08 10.83 -7.27
CA PRO A 35 -6.54 11.59 -6.12
C PRO A 35 -7.80 11.00 -5.50
N TRP A 36 -8.62 10.33 -6.31
CA TRP A 36 -9.89 9.76 -5.86
C TRP A 36 -9.70 8.67 -4.82
N ARG A 37 -8.49 8.10 -4.63
CA ARG A 37 -8.22 7.05 -3.63
C ARG A 37 -8.20 7.55 -2.19
N ASN A 38 -8.09 8.86 -1.98
CA ASN A 38 -8.10 9.42 -0.63
C ASN A 38 -9.41 9.06 0.08
N ARG A 39 -9.33 8.60 1.33
CA ARG A 39 -10.52 8.24 2.12
C ARG A 39 -11.53 9.36 2.34
N ALA A 40 -11.09 10.62 2.31
CA ALA A 40 -11.94 11.80 2.39
C ALA A 40 -12.56 12.18 1.04
N PHE A 41 -12.23 11.48 -0.05
CA PHE A 41 -12.87 11.69 -1.34
C PHE A 41 -14.28 11.08 -1.34
N GLU A 42 -15.30 11.94 -1.35
CA GLU A 42 -16.71 11.54 -1.23
C GLU A 42 -17.53 11.76 -2.51
N SER A 43 -16.97 12.42 -3.54
CA SER A 43 -17.72 12.72 -4.76
C SER A 43 -18.06 11.42 -5.50
N THR A 44 -19.32 11.30 -5.90
CA THR A 44 -19.83 10.24 -6.80
C THR A 44 -20.13 10.77 -8.21
N SER A 45 -19.96 12.08 -8.41
CA SER A 45 -20.34 12.80 -9.64
C SER A 45 -19.10 13.17 -10.45
N PHE A 46 -18.37 12.15 -10.91
CA PHE A 46 -17.19 12.33 -11.76
C PHE A 46 -17.12 11.22 -12.82
N ALA A 47 -16.38 11.48 -13.90
CA ALA A 47 -16.28 10.54 -15.01
C ALA A 47 -15.63 9.20 -14.58
N GLY A 48 -16.33 8.11 -14.89
CA GLY A 48 -15.88 6.76 -14.55
C GLY A 48 -16.03 6.40 -13.06
N PHE A 49 -16.94 7.07 -12.34
CA PHE A 49 -17.46 6.54 -11.09
C PHE A 49 -18.48 5.41 -11.36
N PRO A 50 -18.45 4.30 -10.61
CA PRO A 50 -17.41 3.93 -9.64
C PRO A 50 -16.13 3.45 -10.31
N LYS A 51 -15.01 3.67 -9.63
CA LYS A 51 -13.71 3.07 -9.96
C LYS A 51 -13.65 1.62 -9.49
N ASP A 52 -12.72 0.89 -10.08
CA ASP A 52 -12.49 -0.53 -9.82
C ASP A 52 -11.01 -0.87 -9.95
N ASP A 53 -10.50 -1.72 -9.05
CA ASP A 53 -9.10 -2.09 -8.95
C ASP A 53 -8.80 -3.50 -9.49
N LEU A 54 -9.70 -4.11 -10.29
CA LEU A 54 -9.43 -5.38 -10.99
C LEU A 54 -8.13 -5.32 -11.80
N GLY A 55 -7.83 -4.18 -12.40
CA GLY A 55 -6.60 -3.96 -13.17
C GLY A 55 -5.31 -3.95 -12.35
N LEU A 56 -5.39 -3.96 -11.01
CA LEU A 56 -4.23 -4.00 -10.12
C LEU A 56 -3.79 -5.42 -9.77
N LEU A 57 -4.53 -6.45 -10.21
CA LEU A 57 -4.29 -7.84 -9.81
C LEU A 57 -2.90 -8.35 -10.21
N ASN A 58 -2.27 -9.05 -9.26
CA ASN A 58 -1.00 -9.77 -9.39
C ASN A 58 0.22 -8.90 -9.71
N GLU A 59 0.07 -7.58 -9.69
CA GLU A 59 1.15 -6.61 -9.88
C GLU A 59 1.47 -5.87 -8.57
N TRP A 60 2.69 -5.34 -8.47
CA TRP A 60 3.12 -4.56 -7.30
C TRP A 60 2.83 -3.08 -7.49
N TRP A 61 2.20 -2.47 -6.48
CA TRP A 61 1.77 -1.08 -6.53
C TRP A 61 2.23 -0.29 -5.32
N ARG A 62 2.60 0.96 -5.55
CA ARG A 62 2.88 1.94 -4.51
C ARG A 62 1.90 3.10 -4.63
N PHE A 63 1.10 3.33 -3.60
CA PHE A 63 0.26 4.52 -3.51
C PHE A 63 1.11 5.74 -3.14
N ILE A 64 0.95 6.85 -3.85
CA ILE A 64 1.63 8.11 -3.61
C ILE A 64 0.73 9.32 -3.97
N GLY A 65 1.15 10.51 -3.55
CA GLY A 65 0.48 11.77 -3.90
C GLY A 65 -0.75 12.04 -3.04
N ILE A 66 -1.64 12.91 -3.53
CA ILE A 66 -2.80 13.41 -2.77
C ILE A 66 -3.84 12.34 -2.42
N GLY A 67 -3.80 11.20 -3.13
CA GLY A 67 -4.59 10.01 -2.77
C GLY A 67 -4.19 9.41 -1.42
N GLY A 68 -2.97 9.64 -0.97
CA GLY A 68 -2.38 9.02 0.22
C GLY A 68 -1.32 7.99 -0.12
N ASP A 69 -0.59 7.51 0.89
CA ASP A 69 0.57 6.65 0.74
C ASP A 69 0.36 5.23 1.29
N ARG A 70 -0.73 5.01 2.02
CA ARG A 70 -1.03 3.70 2.64
C ARG A 70 -2.50 3.36 2.54
N VAL A 71 -2.76 2.08 2.26
CA VAL A 71 -4.11 1.51 2.37
C VAL A 71 -4.60 1.63 3.81
N ILE A 72 -5.83 2.07 3.99
CA ILE A 72 -6.42 2.27 5.31
C ILE A 72 -6.64 0.92 6.00
N GLN A 73 -6.55 0.94 7.33
CA GLN A 73 -6.89 -0.22 8.18
C GLN A 73 -8.28 -0.11 8.81
N SER A 74 -8.86 1.10 8.79
CA SER A 74 -10.22 1.33 9.28
C SER A 74 -11.23 1.00 8.21
N CYS A 75 -12.33 0.36 8.60
CA CYS A 75 -13.47 0.23 7.71
C CYS A 75 -14.09 1.60 7.39
N LEU A 76 -14.51 1.76 6.13
CA LEU A 76 -15.38 2.84 5.69
C LEU A 76 -16.62 2.27 5.02
N THR A 77 -17.69 3.05 5.04
CA THR A 77 -18.91 2.77 4.29
C THR A 77 -18.67 2.88 2.79
N SER A 78 -19.69 2.51 2.00
CA SER A 78 -19.72 2.67 0.55
C SER A 78 -19.54 4.13 0.10
N ASN A 79 -19.18 4.33 -1.17
CA ASN A 79 -19.04 5.65 -1.81
C ASN A 79 -17.94 6.51 -1.16
N ARG A 80 -16.80 5.88 -0.88
CA ARG A 80 -15.57 6.53 -0.42
C ARG A 80 -14.43 6.16 -1.35
N GLY A 81 -13.48 7.07 -1.47
CA GLY A 81 -12.31 6.85 -2.29
C GLY A 81 -12.68 6.46 -3.73
N GLY A 82 -13.65 7.16 -4.34
CA GLY A 82 -14.05 6.98 -5.75
C GLY A 82 -14.72 5.64 -6.10
N THR A 83 -15.01 4.78 -5.12
CA THR A 83 -15.53 3.41 -5.32
C THR A 83 -16.89 3.24 -4.65
N LYS A 84 -17.68 2.24 -5.08
CA LYS A 84 -18.89 1.84 -4.32
C LYS A 84 -18.53 0.97 -3.12
N LYS A 85 -17.50 0.13 -3.27
CA LYS A 85 -17.10 -0.87 -2.28
C LYS A 85 -15.67 -0.60 -1.83
N THR A 86 -15.55 0.22 -0.80
CA THR A 86 -14.29 0.64 -0.22
C THR A 86 -13.50 -0.56 0.30
N ILE A 87 -12.27 -0.76 -0.20
CA ILE A 87 -11.36 -1.77 0.31
C ILE A 87 -10.47 -1.16 1.42
N HIS A 88 -10.38 -1.88 2.53
CA HIS A 88 -9.44 -1.67 3.62
C HIS A 88 -8.68 -2.97 3.92
N THR A 89 -7.53 -2.89 4.58
CA THR A 89 -6.72 -4.07 4.94
C THR A 89 -6.56 -4.24 6.43
N LEU A 90 -6.64 -5.48 6.92
CA LEU A 90 -6.28 -5.81 8.30
C LEU A 90 -4.80 -6.18 8.44
N VAL A 91 -4.06 -6.27 7.33
CA VAL A 91 -2.63 -6.51 7.36
C VAL A 91 -1.97 -5.38 8.13
N VAL A 92 -1.29 -5.74 9.22
CA VAL A 92 -0.43 -4.82 9.95
C VAL A 92 0.87 -4.71 9.14
N PRO A 93 1.18 -3.54 8.57
CA PRO A 93 2.39 -3.40 7.78
C PRO A 93 3.61 -3.69 8.66
N SER A 94 4.55 -4.50 8.16
CA SER A 94 5.78 -4.81 8.89
C SER A 94 6.54 -3.53 9.24
N SER A 95 7.15 -3.50 10.43
CA SER A 95 8.08 -2.45 10.83
C SER A 95 9.52 -2.70 10.38
N SER A 96 9.81 -3.91 9.90
CA SER A 96 11.12 -4.29 9.35
C SER A 96 11.01 -4.72 7.89
N GLU A 97 12.00 -4.32 7.10
CA GLU A 97 12.15 -4.79 5.72
C GLU A 97 12.31 -6.33 5.71
N SER A 98 11.67 -6.98 4.74
CA SER A 98 11.67 -8.43 4.59
C SER A 98 11.66 -8.79 3.11
N VAL A 99 12.35 -9.87 2.78
CA VAL A 99 12.37 -10.50 1.46
C VAL A 99 10.98 -11.00 1.08
N ASN A 100 10.28 -11.54 2.07
CA ASN A 100 8.96 -12.11 1.89
C ASN A 100 7.92 -11.06 2.27
N PRO A 101 6.92 -10.82 1.41
CA PRO A 101 5.81 -9.96 1.78
C PRO A 101 4.96 -10.61 2.88
N THR A 102 4.29 -9.78 3.64
CA THR A 102 3.24 -10.20 4.57
C THR A 102 1.94 -10.39 3.79
N SER A 103 1.50 -11.63 3.66
CA SER A 103 0.19 -11.96 3.09
C SER A 103 -0.91 -11.81 4.14
N GLY A 104 -2.10 -11.42 3.72
CA GLY A 104 -3.27 -11.44 4.58
C GLY A 104 -4.55 -11.01 3.88
N TYR A 105 -5.51 -10.57 4.69
CA TYR A 105 -6.85 -10.24 4.22
C TYR A 105 -7.05 -8.73 4.11
N ALA A 106 -7.68 -8.35 3.00
CA ALA A 106 -8.37 -7.10 2.83
C ALA A 106 -9.86 -7.37 2.66
N TYR A 107 -10.67 -6.34 2.88
CA TYR A 107 -12.11 -6.47 2.81
C TYR A 107 -12.74 -5.27 2.15
N GLY A 108 -13.73 -5.55 1.29
CA GLY A 108 -14.60 -4.56 0.68
C GLY A 108 -15.87 -4.35 1.51
N TYR A 109 -16.34 -3.11 1.56
CA TYR A 109 -17.66 -2.82 2.12
C TYR A 109 -18.78 -3.42 1.25
N HIS A 110 -19.52 -4.37 1.80
CA HIS A 110 -20.72 -4.96 1.22
C HIS A 110 -21.64 -5.44 2.34
N VAL A 111 -22.77 -4.75 2.57
CA VAL A 111 -23.62 -4.85 3.77
C VAL A 111 -22.90 -4.41 5.05
N SER A 112 -21.71 -4.94 5.29
CA SER A 112 -20.78 -4.55 6.34
C SER A 112 -19.35 -4.51 5.79
N CYS A 113 -18.40 -4.15 6.65
CA CYS A 113 -16.98 -4.09 6.36
C CYS A 113 -16.34 -5.43 5.98
N TYR A 114 -17.01 -6.55 6.27
CA TYR A 114 -16.43 -7.89 6.17
C TYR A 114 -17.23 -8.80 5.23
N GLY A 115 -18.24 -8.26 4.54
CA GLY A 115 -19.11 -9.04 3.66
C GLY A 115 -18.41 -9.56 2.40
N VAL A 116 -17.26 -8.96 2.04
CA VAL A 116 -16.41 -9.40 0.93
C VAL A 116 -14.97 -9.38 1.39
N TYR A 117 -14.27 -10.50 1.27
CA TYR A 117 -12.84 -10.60 1.55
C TYR A 117 -12.05 -10.84 0.27
N LEU A 118 -10.78 -10.46 0.33
CA LEU A 118 -9.78 -10.63 -0.72
C LEU A 118 -8.40 -10.81 -0.10
N TYR A 119 -7.49 -11.39 -0.86
CA TYR A 119 -6.10 -11.60 -0.50
C TYR A 119 -5.22 -10.48 -1.03
N ILE A 120 -4.26 -10.08 -0.20
CA ILE A 120 -3.28 -9.05 -0.51
C ILE A 120 -1.94 -9.40 0.12
N ASP A 121 -0.87 -9.10 -0.60
CA ASP A 121 0.49 -9.11 -0.10
C ASP A 121 0.97 -7.68 0.13
N VAL A 122 1.68 -7.45 1.24
CA VAL A 122 2.23 -6.14 1.60
C VAL A 122 3.70 -6.28 1.95
N ALA A 123 4.56 -5.45 1.37
CA ALA A 123 5.98 -5.42 1.70
C ALA A 123 6.42 -4.01 2.10
N LEU A 124 7.29 -3.92 3.10
CA LEU A 124 8.04 -2.69 3.43
C LEU A 124 9.30 -2.66 2.57
N CYS A 125 9.49 -1.57 1.84
CA CYS A 125 10.64 -1.38 0.95
C CYS A 125 11.70 -0.45 1.53
N PRO A 126 12.97 -0.60 1.08
CA PRO A 126 14.03 0.36 1.36
C PRO A 126 13.58 1.80 1.11
N GLY A 127 13.72 2.66 2.12
CA GLY A 127 13.22 4.03 2.09
C GLY A 127 11.87 4.23 2.79
N GLY A 128 11.33 3.19 3.45
CA GLY A 128 10.25 3.35 4.44
C GLY A 128 8.84 3.46 3.84
N PHE A 129 8.63 2.95 2.63
CA PHE A 129 7.32 2.93 1.97
C PHE A 129 6.80 1.51 1.77
N TYR A 130 5.48 1.38 1.64
CA TYR A 130 4.84 0.09 1.42
C TYR A 130 4.46 -0.10 -0.04
N VAL A 131 4.59 -1.34 -0.49
CA VAL A 131 4.04 -1.81 -1.77
C VAL A 131 3.01 -2.90 -1.51
N TYR A 132 2.04 -2.97 -2.40
CA TYR A 132 0.84 -3.77 -2.27
C TYR A 132 0.65 -4.61 -3.53
N ARG A 133 0.36 -5.89 -3.37
CA ARG A 133 -0.02 -6.78 -4.47
C ARG A 133 -1.35 -7.47 -4.15
N PRO A 134 -2.46 -7.00 -4.73
CA PRO A 134 -3.73 -7.71 -4.70
C PRO A 134 -3.59 -9.06 -5.42
N THR A 135 -3.97 -10.15 -4.76
CA THR A 135 -3.92 -11.51 -5.36
C THR A 135 -5.31 -12.08 -5.65
N SER A 136 -6.37 -11.34 -5.29
CA SER A 136 -7.74 -11.68 -5.65
C SER A 136 -8.61 -10.42 -5.74
N HIS A 137 -9.60 -10.45 -6.63
CA HIS A 137 -10.63 -9.42 -6.76
C HIS A 137 -11.95 -10.14 -6.99
N THR A 138 -12.94 -9.90 -6.13
CA THR A 138 -14.12 -10.77 -6.04
C THR A 138 -15.41 -10.10 -6.49
N GLN A 139 -15.44 -8.77 -6.60
CA GLN A 139 -16.60 -8.04 -7.10
C GLN A 139 -16.22 -6.72 -7.77
N ASP A 140 -17.08 -6.24 -8.67
CA ASP A 140 -16.89 -4.94 -9.33
C ASP A 140 -17.11 -3.75 -8.38
N SER A 141 -16.63 -2.59 -8.83
CA SER A 141 -16.67 -1.30 -8.14
C SER A 141 -15.93 -1.29 -6.81
N MET A 142 -14.92 -2.15 -6.65
CA MET A 142 -14.09 -2.26 -5.45
C MET A 142 -12.75 -1.56 -5.65
N GLY A 143 -12.27 -0.83 -4.66
CA GLY A 143 -10.94 -0.26 -4.74
C GLY A 143 -10.32 0.11 -3.40
N TYR A 144 -8.98 0.06 -3.36
CA TYR A 144 -8.15 0.37 -2.22
C TYR A 144 -8.20 1.85 -1.92
N VAL A 145 -8.67 2.14 -0.72
CA VAL A 145 -8.74 3.50 -0.21
C VAL A 145 -7.54 3.76 0.68
N THR A 146 -6.96 4.94 0.50
CA THR A 146 -5.68 5.32 1.08
C THR A 146 -5.80 6.56 1.96
N CYS A 147 -4.80 6.75 2.82
CA CYS A 147 -4.62 7.92 3.66
C CYS A 147 -3.12 8.22 3.78
N GLU A 148 -2.77 9.48 4.03
CA GLU A 148 -1.40 9.88 4.32
C GLU A 148 -1.06 9.64 5.81
N TYR A 149 0.03 8.90 6.07
CA TYR A 149 0.52 8.65 7.42
C TYR A 149 1.80 9.46 7.69
N LEU A 150 1.65 10.63 8.29
CA LEU A 150 2.77 11.47 8.69
C LEU A 150 3.47 10.91 9.95
N TRP A 151 4.73 10.50 9.78
CA TRP A 151 5.63 10.26 10.91
C TRP A 151 6.16 11.62 11.39
N ARG A 152 5.81 12.05 12.61
CA ARG A 152 6.47 13.22 13.20
C ARG A 152 7.94 12.89 13.45
N SER A 153 8.83 13.68 12.86
CA SER A 153 10.25 13.69 13.16
C SER A 153 10.51 14.19 14.60
N ARG A 154 11.16 13.34 15.40
CA ARG A 154 11.86 13.57 16.68
C ARG A 154 11.00 13.86 17.93
N GLY A 155 11.07 12.95 18.91
CA GLY A 155 11.07 13.30 20.34
C GLY A 155 9.90 12.85 21.23
N LEU A 156 8.89 12.14 20.74
CA LEU A 156 7.76 11.67 21.57
C LEU A 156 7.41 10.20 21.28
N PRO A 157 6.80 9.46 22.23
CA PRO A 157 6.46 8.06 22.06
C PRO A 157 5.67 7.85 20.77
N GLN A 158 6.15 6.92 19.95
CA GLN A 158 5.72 6.74 18.57
C GLN A 158 4.25 6.28 18.52
N GLN A 159 3.37 7.18 18.09
CA GLN A 159 2.11 6.80 17.45
C GLN A 159 1.99 7.59 16.15
N PRO A 160 1.76 6.94 15.00
CA PRO A 160 1.53 7.65 13.75
C PRO A 160 0.27 8.51 13.91
N ARG A 161 0.41 9.83 13.78
CA ARG A 161 -0.78 10.68 13.63
C ARG A 161 -1.37 10.38 12.26
N LYS A 162 -2.53 9.73 12.25
CA LYS A 162 -3.35 9.55 11.04
C LYS A 162 -3.80 10.92 10.57
N LEU A 163 -3.07 11.52 9.63
CA LEU A 163 -3.50 12.74 8.94
C LEU A 163 -4.22 12.31 7.67
N CYS A 164 -5.40 11.77 7.90
CA CYS A 164 -6.36 11.55 6.84
C CYS A 164 -7.11 12.86 6.63
N VAL A 165 -6.47 13.77 5.88
CA VAL A 165 -7.07 15.04 5.44
C VAL A 165 -8.31 14.74 4.61
#